data_AF-A0AAJ2HHV7-F1
#
_entry.id   AF-A0AAJ2HHV7-F1
#
_cell.length_a   1.000
_cell.length_b   1.000
_cell.length_c   1.000
_cell.angle_alpha   90.00
_cell.angle_beta   90.00
_cell.angle_gamma   90.00
#
_symmetry.space_group_name_H-M   'P 1'
#
loop_
_entity.id
_entity.type
_entity.pdbx_description
1 polymer ?
#
loop_
_entity_poly.entity_id
_entity_poly.type
_entity_poly.pdbx_seq_one_letter_code
_entity_poly.pdbx_strand_id
1 'polypeptide(L)'
;MTSRRALVVRGGWDGHKPVEATELFLPFLRDNGFDVTVSETNDVYADADLMAATDLIVQSVTMSEISREAFAGLRDAVRAGTGLAGWHGGIADSYRKESDYLHLIGGQFATHPSKAPEECGAGESDNFLPYTVEMTELGRTHEITTGITDFSLDTEQYWVLHDDLIDVLATTTHPVQPYHPWHRPVTSPAVWTRHWGDGRIFVATPGHSPEVLADPNVRTIVERGMLWAARTA
;
A
#
# COMPACT_ATOMS: atom_id res chain seq x y z
N MET A 1 -20.10 9.35 21.32
CA MET A 1 -18.72 9.27 20.80
C MET A 1 -18.80 9.74 19.37
N THR A 2 -17.99 10.72 18.97
CA THR A 2 -17.89 11.12 17.56
C THR A 2 -17.30 9.95 16.78
N SER A 3 -17.95 9.54 15.69
CA SER A 3 -17.44 8.50 14.79
C SER A 3 -16.08 8.94 14.24
N ARG A 4 -15.10 8.02 14.15
CA ARG A 4 -13.83 8.31 13.47
C ARG A 4 -14.10 8.55 11.98
N ARG A 5 -13.29 9.33 11.28
CA ARG A 5 -13.49 9.61 9.85
C ARG A 5 -12.44 8.92 8.99
N ALA A 6 -12.90 8.15 8.01
CA ALA A 6 -12.04 7.57 6.99
C ALA A 6 -12.33 8.22 5.63
N LEU A 7 -11.27 8.71 4.98
CA LEU A 7 -11.29 9.19 3.60
C LEU A 7 -10.66 8.13 2.70
N VAL A 8 -11.48 7.48 1.88
CA VAL A 8 -11.00 6.55 0.86
C VAL A 8 -10.81 7.34 -0.43
N VAL A 9 -9.59 7.34 -0.97
CA VAL A 9 -9.29 7.99 -2.25
C VAL A 9 -8.86 6.93 -3.23
N ARG A 10 -9.61 6.84 -4.35
CA ARG A 10 -9.43 5.78 -5.33
C ARG A 10 -9.41 6.32 -6.75
N GLY A 11 -8.71 5.61 -7.64
CA GLY A 11 -8.63 5.95 -9.05
C GLY A 11 -7.32 5.47 -9.69
N GLY A 12 -6.93 6.13 -10.77
CA GLY A 12 -5.69 5.80 -11.48
C GLY A 12 -5.88 4.67 -12.50
N TRP A 13 -4.97 3.69 -12.50
CA TRP A 13 -4.97 2.62 -13.50
C TRP A 13 -6.05 1.56 -13.26
N ASP A 14 -6.89 1.31 -14.27
CA ASP A 14 -8.01 0.35 -14.22
C ASP A 14 -7.59 -1.11 -14.00
N GLY A 15 -6.35 -1.48 -14.33
CA GLY A 15 -5.84 -2.84 -14.10
C GLY A 15 -5.85 -3.24 -12.62
N HIS A 16 -5.67 -2.28 -11.70
CA HIS A 16 -5.78 -2.50 -10.26
C HIS A 16 -7.21 -2.41 -9.72
N LYS A 17 -8.22 -2.21 -10.59
CA LYS A 17 -9.65 -2.20 -10.23
C LYS A 17 -9.95 -1.37 -8.98
N PRO A 18 -9.59 -0.06 -8.95
CA PRO A 18 -9.57 0.74 -7.71
C PRO A 18 -10.95 0.85 -7.04
N VAL A 19 -12.04 0.81 -7.81
CA VAL A 19 -13.41 0.78 -7.28
C VAL A 19 -13.65 -0.55 -6.56
N GLU A 20 -13.56 -1.68 -7.26
CA GLU A 20 -13.81 -2.99 -6.67
C GLU A 20 -12.88 -3.30 -5.49
N ALA A 21 -11.59 -2.95 -5.61
CA ALA A 21 -10.59 -3.15 -4.58
C ALA A 21 -10.96 -2.43 -3.28
N THR A 22 -11.43 -1.18 -3.36
CA THR A 22 -11.83 -0.41 -2.17
C THR A 22 -13.19 -0.82 -1.62
N GLU A 23 -14.15 -1.20 -2.46
CA GLU A 23 -15.47 -1.71 -2.04
C GLU A 23 -15.35 -2.92 -1.09
N LEU A 24 -14.32 -3.75 -1.23
CA LEU A 24 -14.05 -4.89 -0.34
C LEU A 24 -13.85 -4.48 1.14
N PHE A 25 -13.37 -3.25 1.38
CA PHE A 25 -12.96 -2.76 2.68
C PHE A 25 -13.90 -1.71 3.28
N LEU A 26 -14.81 -1.11 2.49
CA LEU A 26 -15.79 -0.15 3.02
C LEU A 26 -16.67 -0.73 4.14
N PRO A 27 -17.19 -1.97 4.05
CA PRO A 27 -17.94 -2.58 5.15
C PRO A 27 -17.09 -2.72 6.40
N PHE A 28 -15.86 -3.21 6.26
CA PHE A 28 -14.93 -3.38 7.38
C PHE A 28 -14.65 -2.06 8.11
N LEU A 29 -14.42 -0.96 7.39
CA LEU A 29 -14.24 0.36 7.98
C LEU A 29 -15.48 0.80 8.77
N ARG A 30 -16.68 0.65 8.18
CA ARG A 30 -17.95 1.01 8.85
C ARG A 30 -18.18 0.17 10.11
N ASP A 31 -17.95 -1.14 10.04
CA ASP A 31 -18.09 -2.06 11.16
C ASP A 31 -17.08 -1.75 12.29
N ASN A 32 -15.96 -1.10 11.96
CA ASN A 32 -14.97 -0.61 12.93
C ASN A 32 -15.17 0.86 13.34
N GLY A 33 -16.37 1.42 13.13
CA GLY A 33 -16.78 2.72 13.66
C GLY A 33 -16.21 3.92 12.91
N PHE A 34 -15.92 3.76 11.61
CA PHE A 34 -15.60 4.89 10.74
C PHE A 34 -16.85 5.41 10.02
N ASP A 35 -16.97 6.73 9.97
CA ASP A 35 -17.75 7.45 8.97
C ASP A 35 -16.90 7.58 7.71
N VAL A 36 -17.36 6.99 6.61
CA VAL A 36 -16.53 6.75 5.42
C VAL A 36 -16.96 7.67 4.28
N THR A 37 -16.03 8.52 3.84
CA THR A 37 -16.16 9.33 2.63
C THR A 37 -15.30 8.72 1.53
N VAL A 38 -15.84 8.62 0.31
CA VAL A 38 -15.11 8.12 -0.87
C VAL A 38 -14.90 9.27 -1.85
N SER A 39 -13.67 9.45 -2.33
CA SER A 39 -13.32 10.39 -3.38
C SER A 39 -12.71 9.65 -4.58
N GLU A 40 -13.16 10.01 -5.78
CA GLU A 40 -12.62 9.52 -7.05
C GLU A 40 -11.49 10.45 -7.59
N THR A 41 -11.10 11.48 -6.81
CA THR A 41 -10.01 12.41 -7.15
C THR A 41 -9.09 12.65 -5.95
N ASN A 42 -7.80 12.80 -6.21
CA ASN A 42 -6.80 13.17 -5.22
C ASN A 42 -6.78 14.68 -4.89
N ASP A 43 -7.53 15.50 -5.63
CA ASP A 43 -7.70 16.94 -5.33
C ASP A 43 -8.34 17.18 -3.96
N VAL A 44 -9.07 16.19 -3.45
CA VAL A 44 -9.67 16.20 -2.11
C VAL A 44 -8.65 16.48 -1.01
N TYR A 45 -7.37 16.13 -1.23
CA TYR A 45 -6.31 16.38 -0.27
C TYR A 45 -6.02 17.88 -0.08
N ALA A 46 -6.45 18.75 -0.99
CA ALA A 46 -6.32 20.19 -0.84
C ALA A 46 -7.39 20.82 0.09
N ASP A 47 -8.41 20.06 0.51
CA ASP A 47 -9.43 20.52 1.47
C ASP A 47 -8.88 20.43 2.91
N ALA A 48 -8.41 21.56 3.43
CA ALA A 48 -7.78 21.62 4.74
C ALA A 48 -8.71 21.20 5.90
N ASP A 49 -10.00 21.52 5.83
CA ASP A 49 -10.96 21.22 6.90
C ASP A 49 -11.28 19.72 6.91
N LEU A 50 -11.48 19.13 5.74
CA LEU A 50 -11.66 17.69 5.59
C LEU A 50 -10.43 16.92 6.09
N MET A 51 -9.24 17.34 5.66
CA MET A 51 -7.99 16.68 6.01
C MET A 51 -7.68 16.77 7.51
N ALA A 52 -7.92 17.92 8.14
CA ALA A 52 -7.76 18.08 9.59
C ALA A 52 -8.70 17.15 10.39
N ALA A 53 -9.92 16.98 9.91
CA ALA A 53 -10.93 16.13 10.55
C ALA A 53 -10.79 14.62 10.21
N THR A 54 -9.90 14.25 9.28
CA THR A 54 -9.73 12.86 8.84
C THR A 54 -8.78 12.11 9.78
N ASP A 55 -9.23 10.97 10.29
CA ASP A 55 -8.44 10.09 11.17
C ASP A 55 -7.63 9.06 10.36
N LEU A 56 -8.16 8.62 9.21
CA LEU A 56 -7.51 7.65 8.33
C LEU A 56 -7.76 8.01 6.86
N ILE A 57 -6.70 7.99 6.06
CA ILE A 57 -6.76 8.01 4.60
C ILE A 57 -6.47 6.59 4.11
N VAL A 58 -7.36 6.04 3.28
CA VAL A 58 -7.13 4.80 2.54
C VAL A 58 -6.86 5.15 1.09
N GLN A 59 -5.62 4.95 0.67
CA GLN A 59 -5.07 5.37 -0.61
C GLN A 59 -5.04 4.19 -1.58
N SER A 60 -5.76 4.33 -2.71
CA SER A 60 -5.83 3.35 -3.79
C SER A 60 -5.82 4.05 -5.16
N VAL A 61 -4.78 4.83 -5.45
CA VAL A 61 -4.63 5.65 -6.67
C VAL A 61 -3.35 5.28 -7.43
N THR A 62 -3.47 4.43 -8.45
CA THR A 62 -2.28 3.91 -9.16
C THR A 62 -1.81 4.82 -10.30
N MET A 63 -0.49 4.97 -10.49
CA MET A 63 0.12 5.63 -11.67
C MET A 63 -0.41 7.04 -12.00
N SER A 64 -0.98 7.74 -11.01
CA SER A 64 -1.53 9.09 -11.20
C SER A 64 -0.52 10.18 -10.84
N GLU A 65 -0.81 11.41 -11.24
CA GLU A 65 -0.11 12.61 -10.79
C GLU A 65 -0.86 13.26 -9.61
N ILE A 66 -0.18 14.11 -8.86
CA ILE A 66 -0.75 14.89 -7.74
C ILE A 66 -0.34 16.36 -7.90
N SER A 67 -1.24 17.28 -7.57
CA SER A 67 -0.92 18.70 -7.53
C SER A 67 -0.08 19.04 -6.29
N ARG A 68 0.63 20.17 -6.33
CA ARG A 68 1.43 20.64 -5.20
C ARG A 68 0.56 20.87 -3.96
N GLU A 69 -0.63 21.42 -4.16
CA GLU A 69 -1.60 21.75 -3.12
C GLU A 69 -2.16 20.48 -2.48
N ALA A 70 -2.57 19.49 -3.30
CA ALA A 70 -3.05 18.21 -2.81
C ALA A 70 -1.96 17.46 -2.04
N PHE A 71 -0.72 17.42 -2.57
CA PHE A 71 0.37 16.76 -1.87
C PHE A 71 0.73 17.45 -0.55
N ALA A 72 0.76 18.79 -0.52
CA ALA A 72 1.00 19.55 0.70
C ALA A 72 -0.07 19.22 1.76
N GLY A 73 -1.35 19.20 1.39
CA GLY A 73 -2.44 18.86 2.30
C GLY A 73 -2.36 17.42 2.82
N LEU A 74 -2.05 16.43 1.97
CA LEU A 74 -1.82 15.05 2.39
C LEU A 74 -0.66 14.95 3.39
N ARG A 75 0.50 15.48 3.04
CA ARG A 75 1.70 15.42 3.88
C ARG A 75 1.49 16.10 5.22
N ASP A 76 0.86 17.27 5.22
CA ASP A 76 0.66 18.07 6.43
C ASP A 76 -0.37 17.42 7.35
N ALA A 77 -1.42 16.80 6.80
CA ALA A 77 -2.38 16.01 7.58
C ALA A 77 -1.74 14.78 8.22
N VAL A 78 -0.93 14.03 7.45
CA VAL A 78 -0.18 12.88 8.00
C VAL A 78 0.77 13.34 9.10
N ARG A 79 1.55 14.40 8.87
CA ARG A 79 2.43 14.97 9.89
C ARG A 79 1.66 15.36 11.18
N ALA A 80 0.42 15.83 11.06
CA ALA A 80 -0.45 16.21 12.17
C ALA A 80 -1.22 15.03 12.80
N GLY A 81 -0.97 13.79 12.37
CA GLY A 81 -1.53 12.59 12.99
C GLY A 81 -2.63 11.88 12.20
N THR A 82 -3.00 12.33 11.00
CA THR A 82 -3.87 11.52 10.12
C THR A 82 -3.12 10.25 9.71
N GLY A 83 -3.78 9.08 9.83
CA GLY A 83 -3.23 7.82 9.34
C GLY A 83 -3.23 7.75 7.82
N LEU A 84 -2.25 7.10 7.21
CA LEU A 84 -2.24 6.78 5.78
C LEU A 84 -2.05 5.28 5.59
N ALA A 85 -2.99 4.62 4.94
CA ALA A 85 -2.93 3.19 4.64
C ALA A 85 -3.21 2.95 3.17
N GLY A 86 -2.60 1.92 2.59
CA GLY A 86 -2.92 1.52 1.23
C GLY A 86 -2.21 0.24 0.83
N TRP A 87 -2.45 -0.18 -0.40
CA TRP A 87 -1.87 -1.40 -0.94
C TRP A 87 -1.43 -1.23 -2.38
N HIS A 88 -0.49 -2.09 -2.76
CA HIS A 88 -0.01 -2.31 -4.12
C HIS A 88 0.36 -0.99 -4.82
N GLY A 89 0.09 -0.90 -6.13
CA GLY A 89 0.30 0.32 -6.87
C GLY A 89 -0.60 1.47 -6.45
N GLY A 90 -1.69 1.18 -5.73
CA GLY A 90 -2.59 2.17 -5.17
C GLY A 90 -1.93 3.11 -4.18
N ILE A 91 -0.80 2.71 -3.58
CA ILE A 91 0.02 3.53 -2.68
C ILE A 91 1.49 3.59 -3.12
N ALA A 92 2.13 2.45 -3.40
CA ALA A 92 3.57 2.39 -3.65
C ALA A 92 3.94 2.76 -5.11
N ASP A 93 2.93 2.82 -5.98
CA ASP A 93 3.08 3.22 -7.39
C ASP A 93 2.32 4.52 -7.73
N SER A 94 1.87 5.24 -6.70
CA SER A 94 1.27 6.57 -6.85
C SER A 94 2.34 7.63 -7.07
N TYR A 95 2.02 8.65 -7.86
CA TYR A 95 2.72 9.93 -7.87
C TYR A 95 4.23 9.83 -8.14
N ARG A 96 4.66 8.96 -9.08
CA ARG A 96 6.08 8.68 -9.34
C ARG A 96 6.95 9.92 -9.64
N LYS A 97 6.35 11.03 -10.07
CA LYS A 97 7.03 12.31 -10.34
C LYS A 97 7.19 13.21 -9.11
N GLU A 98 6.57 12.87 -7.99
CA GLU A 98 6.62 13.62 -6.74
C GLU A 98 7.55 12.91 -5.75
N SER A 99 8.83 13.28 -5.73
CA SER A 99 9.83 12.62 -4.89
C SER A 99 9.50 12.72 -3.39
N ASP A 100 8.83 13.80 -2.98
CA ASP A 100 8.49 13.99 -1.58
C ASP A 100 7.38 13.02 -1.13
N TYR A 101 6.52 12.56 -2.04
CA TYR A 101 5.55 11.51 -1.75
C TYR A 101 6.26 10.17 -1.51
N LEU A 102 7.26 9.85 -2.32
CA LEU A 102 8.06 8.63 -2.15
C LEU A 102 8.80 8.64 -0.81
N HIS A 103 9.33 9.80 -0.43
CA HIS A 103 9.96 9.99 0.88
C HIS A 103 8.94 9.94 2.03
N LEU A 104 7.70 10.40 1.82
CA LEU A 104 6.63 10.30 2.82
C LEU A 104 6.31 8.84 3.15
N ILE A 105 6.11 7.99 2.13
CA ILE A 105 5.74 6.58 2.35
C ILE A 105 6.94 5.65 2.58
N GLY A 106 8.16 6.09 2.24
CA GLY A 106 9.43 5.40 2.50
C GLY A 106 9.78 4.28 1.53
N GLY A 107 8.94 4.02 0.53
CA GLY A 107 9.16 2.98 -0.47
C GLY A 107 8.44 3.27 -1.79
N GLN A 108 9.03 2.91 -2.92
CA GLN A 108 8.46 3.09 -4.26
C GLN A 108 8.62 1.81 -5.10
N PHE A 109 7.56 1.47 -5.83
CA PHE A 109 7.65 0.50 -6.92
C PHE A 109 8.67 0.92 -7.99
N ALA A 110 9.67 0.09 -8.24
CA ALA A 110 10.59 0.28 -9.36
C ALA A 110 10.18 -0.53 -10.59
N THR A 111 9.93 -1.83 -10.39
CA THR A 111 9.64 -2.75 -11.48
C THR A 111 9.10 -4.08 -10.95
N HIS A 112 8.60 -4.92 -11.85
CA HIS A 112 8.34 -6.32 -11.58
C HIS A 112 9.51 -7.18 -12.09
N PRO A 113 9.89 -8.24 -11.39
CA PRO A 113 10.48 -9.38 -12.08
C PRO A 113 9.43 -9.94 -13.08
N SER A 114 9.88 -10.31 -14.27
CA SER A 114 9.02 -10.92 -15.27
C SER A 114 9.22 -12.44 -15.31
N LYS A 115 8.28 -13.12 -15.96
CA LYS A 115 8.51 -14.45 -16.52
C LYS A 115 9.67 -14.45 -17.51
N ALA A 116 10.07 -15.66 -17.93
CA ALA A 116 11.07 -15.79 -18.98
C ALA A 116 10.57 -15.10 -20.27
N PRO A 117 11.44 -14.43 -21.06
CA PRO A 117 11.01 -13.69 -22.24
C PRO A 117 10.17 -14.49 -23.24
N GLU A 118 10.40 -15.81 -23.35
CA GLU A 118 9.65 -16.74 -24.18
C GLU A 118 8.26 -17.09 -23.66
N GLU A 119 7.99 -16.85 -22.37
CA GLU A 119 6.70 -17.04 -21.70
C GLU A 119 5.88 -15.74 -21.66
N CYS A 120 6.53 -14.59 -21.87
CA CYS A 120 5.87 -13.30 -21.91
C CYS A 120 5.04 -13.15 -23.19
N GLY A 121 3.81 -12.66 -23.03
CA GLY A 121 2.92 -12.28 -24.10
C GLY A 121 2.83 -10.76 -24.22
N ALA A 122 1.61 -10.25 -24.05
CA ALA A 122 1.33 -8.82 -23.99
C ALA A 122 0.25 -8.57 -22.94
N GLY A 123 0.65 -8.52 -21.66
CA GLY A 123 -0.28 -8.20 -20.59
C GLY A 123 0.34 -8.24 -19.19
N GLU A 124 -0.45 -7.84 -18.20
CA GLU A 124 -0.09 -7.86 -16.78
C GLU A 124 0.36 -9.25 -16.29
N SER A 125 -0.20 -10.32 -16.87
CA SER A 125 0.15 -11.70 -16.51
C SER A 125 1.62 -12.06 -16.75
N ASP A 126 2.35 -11.27 -17.53
CA ASP A 126 3.80 -11.44 -17.75
C ASP A 126 4.60 -11.22 -16.46
N ASN A 127 4.02 -10.49 -15.49
CA ASN A 127 4.60 -10.18 -14.19
C ASN A 127 4.05 -11.05 -13.06
N PHE A 128 3.12 -11.97 -13.34
CA PHE A 128 2.51 -12.82 -12.31
C PHE A 128 3.40 -14.03 -12.06
N LEU A 129 3.98 -14.09 -10.86
CA LEU A 129 4.92 -15.13 -10.48
C LEU A 129 4.51 -15.74 -9.13
N PRO A 130 4.78 -17.03 -8.91
CA PRO A 130 4.71 -17.60 -7.59
C PRO A 130 5.86 -17.03 -6.74
N TYR A 131 5.53 -16.42 -5.61
CA TYR A 131 6.51 -15.95 -4.64
C TYR A 131 6.02 -16.16 -3.20
N THR A 132 6.95 -16.07 -2.26
CA THR A 132 6.63 -16.13 -0.82
C THR A 132 6.76 -14.75 -0.21
N VAL A 133 5.79 -14.41 0.62
CA VAL A 133 5.84 -13.30 1.58
C VAL A 133 6.35 -13.87 2.90
N GLU A 134 7.52 -13.41 3.33
CA GLU A 134 8.25 -13.93 4.48
C GLU A 134 8.15 -12.93 5.64
N MET A 135 7.68 -13.37 6.81
CA MET A 135 7.58 -12.50 7.99
C MET A 135 8.96 -12.26 8.58
N THR A 136 9.29 -10.98 8.83
CA THR A 136 10.51 -10.60 9.55
C THR A 136 10.39 -10.92 11.04
N GLU A 137 11.48 -10.80 11.80
CA GLU A 137 11.42 -10.93 13.27
C GLU A 137 10.41 -9.93 13.88
N LEU A 138 10.43 -8.69 13.41
CA LEU A 138 9.45 -7.67 13.78
C LEU A 138 8.03 -8.11 13.38
N GLY A 139 7.83 -8.55 12.14
CA GLY A 139 6.52 -8.99 11.65
C GLY A 139 5.92 -10.14 12.46
N ARG A 140 6.73 -11.06 12.99
CA ARG A 140 6.24 -12.18 13.80
C ARG A 140 5.61 -11.73 15.13
N THR A 141 5.90 -10.52 15.60
CA THR A 141 5.40 -9.98 16.87
C THR A 141 4.51 -8.74 16.71
N HIS A 142 4.59 -8.05 15.58
CA HIS A 142 3.82 -6.83 15.31
C HIS A 142 2.30 -7.11 15.23
N GLU A 143 1.48 -6.22 15.76
CA GLU A 143 0.02 -6.41 15.87
C GLU A 143 -0.69 -6.56 14.52
N ILE A 144 -0.14 -5.96 13.45
CA ILE A 144 -0.66 -6.14 12.08
C ILE A 144 -0.53 -7.59 11.62
N THR A 145 0.62 -8.22 11.86
CA THR A 145 1.01 -9.50 11.26
C THR A 145 1.04 -10.67 12.26
N THR A 146 0.76 -10.42 13.54
CA THR A 146 0.76 -11.46 14.57
C THR A 146 -0.20 -12.61 14.23
N GLY A 147 0.29 -13.85 14.40
CA GLY A 147 -0.42 -15.07 14.04
C GLY A 147 -0.40 -15.42 12.54
N ILE A 148 0.21 -14.60 11.70
CA ILE A 148 0.41 -14.88 10.26
C ILE A 148 1.81 -15.47 10.09
N THR A 149 1.88 -16.65 9.45
CA THR A 149 3.15 -17.26 9.04
C THR A 149 3.49 -16.86 7.61
N ASP A 150 4.68 -17.25 7.15
CA ASP A 150 5.06 -17.05 5.74
C ASP A 150 4.00 -17.72 4.83
N PHE A 151 3.65 -17.05 3.73
CA PHE A 151 2.60 -17.49 2.81
C PHE A 151 2.96 -17.20 1.36
N SER A 152 2.42 -18.00 0.44
CA SER A 152 2.70 -17.88 -0.99
C SER A 152 1.57 -17.19 -1.73
N LEU A 153 1.92 -16.43 -2.76
CA LEU A 153 1.01 -15.77 -3.69
C LEU A 153 1.42 -16.12 -5.12
N ASP A 154 0.46 -16.05 -6.04
CA ASP A 154 0.71 -16.09 -7.49
C ASP A 154 0.09 -14.82 -8.10
N THR A 155 0.91 -13.78 -8.22
CA THR A 155 0.52 -12.44 -8.64
C THR A 155 1.77 -11.60 -8.91
N GLU A 156 1.62 -10.29 -9.14
CA GLU A 156 2.75 -9.37 -9.27
C GLU A 156 3.60 -9.32 -8.00
N GLN A 157 4.91 -9.51 -8.19
CA GLN A 157 5.92 -9.28 -7.17
C GLN A 157 6.51 -7.87 -7.38
N TYR A 158 6.70 -7.09 -6.31
CA TYR A 158 7.22 -5.72 -6.41
C TYR A 158 8.71 -5.70 -6.08
N TRP A 159 9.51 -5.11 -6.97
CA TRP A 159 10.81 -4.57 -6.59
C TRP A 159 10.60 -3.17 -6.02
N VAL A 160 11.01 -2.97 -4.76
CA VAL A 160 10.79 -1.70 -4.06
C VAL A 160 12.13 -1.01 -3.79
N LEU A 161 12.24 0.25 -4.17
CA LEU A 161 13.29 1.16 -3.69
C LEU A 161 12.81 1.74 -2.37
N HIS A 162 13.59 1.61 -1.30
CA HIS A 162 13.18 2.05 0.03
C HIS A 162 14.33 2.71 0.79
N ASP A 163 13.98 3.46 1.83
CA ASP A 163 14.93 3.96 2.83
C ASP A 163 14.91 3.07 4.10
N ASP A 164 15.82 3.34 5.04
CA ASP A 164 15.96 2.56 6.28
C ASP A 164 15.01 3.02 7.41
N LEU A 165 14.21 4.06 7.19
CA LEU A 165 13.28 4.60 8.20
C LEU A 165 11.94 3.84 8.21
N ILE A 166 11.74 2.85 7.34
CA ILE A 166 10.57 1.96 7.38
C ILE A 166 10.80 0.77 8.30
N ASP A 167 9.75 0.42 9.04
CA ASP A 167 9.71 -0.79 9.85
C ASP A 167 9.13 -1.94 9.00
N VAL A 168 10.02 -2.81 8.51
CA VAL A 168 9.64 -3.89 7.57
C VAL A 168 9.04 -5.08 8.35
N LEU A 169 7.77 -5.35 8.11
CA LEU A 169 7.02 -6.46 8.73
C LEU A 169 7.13 -7.75 7.91
N ALA A 170 7.16 -7.63 6.59
CA ALA A 170 7.33 -8.77 5.71
C ALA A 170 8.17 -8.39 4.49
N THR A 171 8.88 -9.38 3.96
CA THR A 171 9.72 -9.25 2.77
C THR A 171 9.30 -10.24 1.70
N THR A 172 9.79 -10.03 0.48
CA THR A 172 9.79 -11.01 -0.59
C THR A 172 11.15 -11.02 -1.26
N THR A 173 11.61 -12.18 -1.73
CA THR A 173 12.94 -12.31 -2.35
C THR A 173 12.82 -12.61 -3.84
N HIS A 174 13.42 -11.74 -4.65
CA HIS A 174 13.59 -11.89 -6.10
C HIS A 174 14.78 -12.81 -6.37
N PRO A 175 14.59 -14.02 -6.92
CA PRO A 175 15.71 -14.90 -7.25
C PRO A 175 16.50 -14.39 -8.47
N VAL A 176 17.70 -14.94 -8.67
CA VAL A 176 18.43 -14.76 -9.94
C VAL A 176 17.94 -15.83 -10.91
N GLN A 177 17.53 -15.40 -12.09
CA GLN A 177 17.21 -16.28 -13.21
C GLN A 177 18.20 -16.04 -14.35
N PRO A 178 18.42 -17.02 -15.26
CA PRO A 178 19.37 -16.87 -16.37
C PRO A 178 19.09 -15.68 -17.30
N TYR A 179 17.82 -15.22 -17.36
CA TYR A 179 17.37 -14.12 -18.21
C TYR A 179 17.28 -12.77 -17.47
N HIS A 180 17.57 -12.73 -16.17
CA HIS A 180 17.54 -11.50 -15.39
C HIS A 180 18.82 -10.66 -15.61
N PRO A 181 18.72 -9.32 -15.67
CA PRO A 181 19.89 -8.44 -15.79
C PRO A 181 20.65 -8.21 -14.47
N TRP A 182 20.26 -8.87 -13.36
CA TRP A 182 20.94 -8.80 -12.05
C TRP A 182 21.62 -10.11 -11.69
N HIS A 183 22.67 -10.03 -10.86
CA HIS A 183 23.59 -11.15 -10.59
C HIS A 183 23.48 -11.74 -9.18
N ARG A 184 22.57 -11.21 -8.32
CA ARG A 184 22.34 -11.72 -6.97
C ARG A 184 20.87 -11.57 -6.58
N PRO A 185 20.33 -12.43 -5.70
CA PRO A 185 18.97 -12.26 -5.20
C PRO A 185 18.82 -10.89 -4.54
N VAL A 186 17.63 -10.32 -4.64
CA VAL A 186 17.28 -9.06 -3.99
C VAL A 186 16.04 -9.25 -3.15
N THR A 187 16.13 -8.89 -1.89
CA THR A 187 14.99 -8.89 -0.97
C THR A 187 14.37 -7.50 -0.98
N SER A 188 13.06 -7.43 -1.20
CA SER A 188 12.28 -6.19 -1.13
C SER A 188 11.30 -6.24 0.03
N PRO A 189 11.00 -5.10 0.68
CA PRO A 189 9.89 -5.01 1.62
C PRO A 189 8.57 -5.29 0.89
N ALA A 190 7.75 -6.16 1.49
CA ALA A 190 6.42 -6.52 1.01
C ALA A 190 5.32 -5.90 1.89
N VAL A 191 5.60 -5.70 3.18
CA VAL A 191 4.72 -5.01 4.11
C VAL A 191 5.58 -4.18 5.04
N TRP A 192 5.27 -2.90 5.19
CA TRP A 192 6.00 -2.03 6.11
C TRP A 192 5.10 -1.00 6.77
N THR A 193 5.62 -0.45 7.85
CA THR A 193 5.06 0.70 8.52
C THR A 193 6.07 1.84 8.60
N ARG A 194 5.59 3.06 8.83
CA ARG A 194 6.45 4.23 9.04
C ARG A 194 5.74 5.24 9.92
N HIS A 195 6.49 5.92 10.77
CA HIS A 195 6.02 7.11 11.48
C HIS A 195 6.45 8.37 10.73
N TRP A 196 5.55 9.33 10.59
CA TRP A 196 5.85 10.62 9.97
C TRP A 196 5.16 11.76 10.71
N GLY A 197 5.93 12.53 11.48
CA GLY A 197 5.34 13.40 12.50
C GLY A 197 4.55 12.56 13.49
N ASP A 198 3.30 12.96 13.75
CA ASP A 198 2.38 12.21 14.62
C ASP A 198 1.60 11.12 13.86
N GLY A 199 1.75 11.05 12.54
CA GLY A 199 1.02 10.11 11.68
C GLY A 199 1.68 8.74 11.59
N ARG A 200 0.84 7.73 11.37
CA ARG A 200 1.23 6.35 11.11
C ARG A 200 0.87 5.97 9.68
N ILE A 201 1.84 5.38 8.98
CA ILE A 201 1.73 4.98 7.59
C ILE A 201 1.85 3.46 7.49
N PHE A 202 0.90 2.82 6.83
CA PHE A 202 0.91 1.39 6.52
C PHE A 202 0.93 1.18 5.01
N VAL A 203 1.81 0.31 4.54
CA VAL A 203 1.90 -0.07 3.14
C VAL A 203 2.02 -1.58 3.01
N ALA A 204 1.22 -2.17 2.13
CA ALA A 204 1.38 -3.53 1.64
C ALA A 204 1.63 -3.51 0.13
N THR A 205 2.61 -4.25 -0.38
CA THR A 205 2.76 -4.47 -1.83
C THR A 205 1.85 -5.55 -2.39
N PRO A 206 1.43 -6.60 -1.65
CA PRO A 206 0.41 -7.51 -2.16
C PRO A 206 -0.95 -6.81 -2.32
N GLY A 207 -1.66 -7.11 -3.41
CA GLY A 207 -3.01 -6.56 -3.65
C GLY A 207 -3.28 -6.08 -5.07
N HIS A 208 -2.70 -6.74 -6.09
CA HIS A 208 -2.90 -6.39 -7.50
C HIS A 208 -4.36 -6.37 -7.92
N SER A 209 -5.14 -7.34 -7.44
CA SER A 209 -6.53 -7.50 -7.80
C SER A 209 -7.41 -7.75 -6.56
N PRO A 210 -8.75 -7.59 -6.68
CA PRO A 210 -9.70 -7.95 -5.64
C PRO A 210 -9.56 -9.40 -5.14
N GLU A 211 -9.18 -10.32 -6.02
CA GLU A 211 -8.94 -11.73 -5.67
C GLU A 211 -7.72 -11.88 -4.75
N VAL A 212 -6.62 -11.17 -5.03
CA VAL A 212 -5.43 -11.14 -4.16
C VAL A 212 -5.75 -10.48 -2.82
N LEU A 213 -6.52 -9.38 -2.84
CA LEU A 213 -6.98 -8.70 -1.62
C LEU A 213 -7.93 -9.56 -0.78
N ALA A 214 -8.58 -10.56 -1.39
CA ALA A 214 -9.45 -11.51 -0.70
C ALA A 214 -8.69 -12.73 -0.12
N ASP A 215 -7.40 -12.90 -0.43
CA ASP A 215 -6.57 -13.90 0.24
C ASP A 215 -6.63 -13.67 1.76
N PRO A 216 -6.85 -14.71 2.60
CA PRO A 216 -7.02 -14.53 4.04
C PRO A 216 -5.87 -13.80 4.73
N ASN A 217 -4.62 -14.02 4.31
CA ASN A 217 -3.46 -13.38 4.91
C ASN A 217 -3.37 -11.92 4.45
N VAL A 218 -3.49 -11.67 3.15
CA VAL A 218 -3.46 -10.31 2.58
C VAL A 218 -4.59 -9.46 3.17
N ARG A 219 -5.82 -9.97 3.17
CA ARG A 219 -6.99 -9.31 3.73
C ARG A 219 -6.77 -8.92 5.20
N THR A 220 -6.33 -9.88 6.01
CA THR A 220 -6.09 -9.66 7.44
C THR A 220 -5.01 -8.59 7.67
N ILE A 221 -3.93 -8.63 6.89
CA ILE A 221 -2.83 -7.65 6.96
C ILE A 221 -3.35 -6.24 6.62
N VAL A 222 -4.10 -6.09 5.53
CA VAL A 222 -4.64 -4.79 5.09
C VAL A 222 -5.67 -4.26 6.10
N GLU A 223 -6.59 -5.10 6.56
CA GLU A 223 -7.60 -4.75 7.56
C GLU A 223 -6.96 -4.26 8.87
N ARG A 224 -5.97 -5.00 9.41
CA ARG A 224 -5.25 -4.59 10.62
C ARG A 224 -4.35 -3.38 10.39
N GLY A 225 -3.73 -3.27 9.21
CA GLY A 225 -2.91 -2.14 8.82
C GLY A 225 -3.69 -0.82 8.78
N MET A 226 -4.92 -0.84 8.24
CA MET A 226 -5.82 0.32 8.27
C MET A 226 -6.17 0.75 9.70
N LEU A 227 -6.50 -0.21 10.58
CA LEU A 227 -6.84 0.09 11.98
C LEU A 227 -5.63 0.63 12.75
N TRP A 228 -4.44 0.06 12.51
CA TRP A 228 -3.20 0.50 13.12
C TRP A 228 -2.82 1.92 12.69
N ALA A 229 -2.91 2.21 11.39
CA ALA A 229 -2.54 3.52 10.84
C ALA A 229 -3.46 4.64 11.33
N ALA A 230 -4.76 4.36 11.51
CA ALA A 230 -5.76 5.34 11.90
C ALA A 230 -5.37 6.11 13.18
N ARG A 231 -5.59 7.43 13.18
CA ARG A 231 -5.31 8.32 14.31
C ARG A 231 -5.87 7.74 15.61
N THR A 232 -5.00 7.63 16.62
CA THR A 232 -5.39 7.29 17.99
C THR A 232 -5.78 8.57 18.72
N ALA A 233 -6.90 8.54 19.45
CA ALA A 233 -7.42 9.67 20.22
C ALA A 233 -6.46 10.13 21.34
#